data_AF-A0A2P8PUL9-F1
#
_entry.id   AF-A0A2P8PUL9-F1
#
_cell.length_a   1.000
_cell.length_b   1.000
_cell.length_c   1.000
_cell.angle_alpha   90.00
_cell.angle_beta   90.00
_cell.angle_gamma   90.00
#
_symmetry.space_group_name_H-M   'P 1'
#
loop_
_entity.id
_entity.type
_entity.pdbx_description
1 polymer ?
#
loop_
_entity_poly.entity_id
_entity_poly.type
_entity_poly.pdbx_seq_one_letter_code
_entity_poly.pdbx_strand_id
1 'polypeptide(L)'
;MRVNRISRARRRTAVGLSAVALAAGVTTAAGPAVAETRTAPAAAAAADCSAAYKIEQKLSTGTTWTMCWHYESEAGLVLENVSYQPKGEAKPIRVLTSAKLAQIHVPYDDGSVEYDDLTGFGFGQGLMEMAPGECPGGTIKTVKVPDAWDPEHPNVKGLCTTTRSRGHAYRMQGDQAGKVWQQQGKDLLVYTVNQVGWYEYMTEWRFQDDGTINMNVGATGSLSPADYDAGDGRGWPIGKGAKSYATSHSHNVFWRLNFGLDGTSKNKVEQYDSVVSPPAAGGEAPRNKTTRTKVTKELAGDAKNMRWWRVVSTAGKNKDEHARSYEFVPGATSKYPGRSFTKHDIYFTEYKKCEQFASNNIRNCGTGGGKSVDKWVNGQTLTHPVAWVNVGFHHVARDEDQQPMPVHWQGFSLAPRDVTAMNPLTPPELADQNGQVERGS
;
A
#
# COMPACT_ATOMS: atom_id res chain seq x y z
N MET A 1 26.34 -27.27 0.63
CA MET A 1 27.16 -26.48 1.58
C MET A 1 26.64 -26.76 2.99
N ARG A 2 27.54 -26.93 3.96
CA ARG A 2 27.26 -27.48 5.29
C ARG A 2 26.48 -26.49 6.17
N VAL A 3 25.38 -26.96 6.74
CA VAL A 3 24.54 -26.24 7.71
C VAL A 3 25.18 -26.36 9.10
N ASN A 4 25.59 -25.23 9.69
CA ASN A 4 26.00 -25.15 11.09
C ASN A 4 24.81 -24.74 11.96
N ARG A 5 24.23 -25.71 12.66
CA ARG A 5 23.35 -25.49 13.82
C ARG A 5 24.19 -24.94 14.98
N ILE A 6 23.88 -23.75 15.48
CA ILE A 6 24.38 -23.28 16.77
C ILE A 6 23.18 -23.10 17.70
N SER A 7 23.05 -24.03 18.63
CA SER A 7 22.28 -23.85 19.86
C SER A 7 23.14 -23.07 20.85
N ARG A 8 22.59 -22.03 21.49
CA ARG A 8 23.15 -21.51 22.73
C ARG A 8 22.07 -21.26 23.77
N ALA A 9 22.20 -22.04 24.84
CA ALA A 9 21.45 -21.95 26.06
C ALA A 9 21.91 -20.78 26.96
N ARG A 10 20.92 -20.28 27.69
CA ARG A 10 20.92 -19.36 28.84
C ARG A 10 22.23 -19.23 29.64
N ARG A 11 22.57 -17.98 29.98
CA ARG A 11 23.12 -17.64 31.31
C ARG A 11 22.40 -16.42 31.88
N ARG A 12 21.80 -16.64 33.05
CA ARG A 12 21.28 -15.62 33.96
C ARG A 12 22.45 -14.96 34.69
N THR A 13 22.45 -13.64 34.81
CA THR A 13 23.15 -12.93 35.87
C THR A 13 22.22 -11.84 36.39
N ALA A 14 21.86 -11.98 37.67
CA ALA A 14 21.17 -10.98 38.45
C ALA A 14 22.24 -10.11 39.14
N VAL A 15 22.06 -8.79 39.11
CA VAL A 15 22.83 -7.85 39.93
C VAL A 15 21.81 -7.02 40.71
N GLY A 16 21.95 -7.03 42.03
CA GLY A 16 21.11 -6.32 42.97
C GLY A 16 21.54 -4.87 43.21
N LEU A 17 20.52 -4.03 43.40
CA LEU A 17 20.36 -2.93 44.35
C LEU A 17 21.60 -2.14 44.83
N SER A 18 21.52 -0.81 44.70
CA SER A 18 21.59 0.14 45.84
C SER A 18 21.13 1.55 45.42
N ALA A 19 20.52 2.26 46.37
CA ALA A 19 19.82 3.52 46.21
C ALA A 19 20.56 4.72 46.83
N VAL A 20 19.92 5.90 46.70
CA VAL A 20 20.01 7.13 47.53
C VAL A 20 20.97 8.23 47.06
N ALA A 21 20.41 9.40 46.69
CA ALA A 21 20.48 10.64 47.50
C ALA A 21 19.80 11.85 46.82
N LEU A 22 19.14 12.67 47.66
CA LEU A 22 18.43 13.92 47.39
C LEU A 22 19.36 15.12 47.21
N ALA A 23 18.90 16.20 46.55
CA ALA A 23 18.52 17.49 47.20
C ALA A 23 18.57 18.72 46.27
N ALA A 24 17.60 19.62 46.50
CA ALA A 24 17.55 21.09 46.33
C ALA A 24 17.84 21.69 44.93
N GLY A 25 17.05 22.59 44.35
CA GLY A 25 16.18 23.61 44.94
C GLY A 25 16.79 25.00 44.71
N VAL A 26 16.39 25.70 43.65
CA VAL A 26 16.55 27.17 43.54
C VAL A 26 15.35 27.73 42.78
N THR A 27 14.52 28.48 43.51
CA THR A 27 13.47 29.35 42.98
C THR A 27 14.09 30.70 42.62
N THR A 28 13.83 31.19 41.40
CA THR A 28 14.00 32.61 41.07
C THR A 28 12.71 33.12 40.46
N ALA A 29 12.15 34.14 41.10
CA ALA A 29 11.00 34.88 40.65
C ALA A 29 11.40 35.84 39.52
N ALA A 30 10.59 35.90 38.46
CA ALA A 30 10.63 36.96 37.46
C ALA A 30 9.20 37.44 37.21
N GLY A 31 9.01 38.77 37.20
CA GLY A 31 7.74 39.47 37.18
C GLY A 31 6.93 39.36 35.88
N PRO A 32 5.78 40.05 35.80
CA PRO A 32 4.82 39.85 34.73
C PRO A 32 5.31 40.51 33.43
N ALA A 33 5.64 39.68 32.43
CA ALA A 33 5.90 40.13 31.08
C ALA A 33 4.58 40.20 30.30
N VAL A 34 4.36 41.35 29.67
CA VAL A 34 3.22 41.71 28.83
C VAL A 34 3.08 40.69 27.69
N ALA A 35 1.89 40.11 27.52
CA ALA A 35 1.60 39.15 26.48
C ALA A 35 1.41 39.86 25.12
N GLU A 36 2.44 39.87 24.29
CA GLU A 36 2.27 40.07 22.84
C GLU A 36 1.56 38.85 22.26
N THR A 37 0.41 39.07 21.64
CA THR A 37 -0.31 38.09 20.81
C THR A 37 0.54 37.74 19.59
N ARG A 38 1.41 36.73 19.74
CA ARG A 38 2.02 36.04 18.60
C ARG A 38 0.93 35.32 17.84
N THR A 39 0.62 35.81 16.65
CA THR A 39 -0.04 35.04 15.60
C THR A 39 0.67 33.70 15.46
N ALA A 40 -0.08 32.61 15.62
CA ALA A 40 0.44 31.26 15.43
C ALA A 40 1.03 31.17 14.01
N PRO A 41 2.28 30.73 13.84
CA PRO A 41 2.80 30.48 12.51
C PRO A 41 1.90 29.44 11.84
N ALA A 42 1.49 29.74 10.60
CA ALA A 42 0.79 28.80 9.75
C ALA A 42 1.53 27.46 9.80
N ALA A 43 0.79 26.36 9.99
CA ALA A 43 1.34 25.02 10.06
C ALA A 43 2.31 24.80 8.89
N ALA A 44 3.59 24.62 9.22
CA ALA A 44 4.63 24.38 8.24
C ALA A 44 4.25 23.17 7.39
N ALA A 45 4.34 23.30 6.07
CA ALA A 45 4.30 22.17 5.16
C ALA A 45 5.30 21.12 5.66
N ALA A 46 4.86 19.86 5.77
CA ALA A 46 5.71 18.74 6.19
C ALA A 46 7.02 18.76 5.37
N ALA A 47 8.16 18.68 6.07
CA ALA A 47 9.49 18.86 5.49
C ALA A 47 9.66 18.05 4.20
N ASP A 48 9.96 18.76 3.10
CA ASP A 48 10.37 18.12 1.84
C ASP A 48 11.65 17.29 2.08
N CYS A 49 11.67 16.05 1.59
CA CYS A 49 12.89 15.24 1.60
C CYS A 49 13.99 15.87 0.73
N SER A 50 15.25 15.50 0.99
CA SER A 50 16.34 15.95 0.14
C SER A 50 16.22 15.40 -1.28
N ALA A 51 16.87 16.04 -2.26
CA ALA A 51 16.81 15.64 -3.67
C ALA A 51 17.24 14.17 -3.92
N ALA A 52 18.10 13.60 -3.07
CA ALA A 52 18.51 12.20 -3.17
C ALA A 52 17.33 11.24 -2.98
N TYR A 53 16.41 11.60 -2.08
CA TYR A 53 15.24 10.83 -1.67
C TYR A 53 13.95 11.28 -2.35
N LYS A 54 14.01 12.20 -3.31
CA LYS A 54 12.86 12.67 -4.07
C LYS A 54 12.73 11.89 -5.38
N ILE A 55 11.51 11.52 -5.72
CA ILE A 55 11.12 11.09 -7.07
C ILE A 55 10.15 12.15 -7.59
N GLU A 56 10.47 12.74 -8.73
CA GLU A 56 9.60 13.65 -9.47
C GLU A 56 9.60 13.23 -10.93
N GLN A 57 8.44 12.88 -11.46
CA GLN A 57 8.30 12.45 -12.84
C GLN A 57 7.12 13.17 -13.48
N LYS A 58 7.42 13.97 -14.51
CA LYS A 58 6.42 14.44 -15.46
C LYS A 58 6.25 13.41 -16.57
N LEU A 59 5.05 12.88 -16.69
CA LEU A 59 4.66 11.93 -17.73
C LEU A 59 4.42 12.67 -19.06
N SER A 60 4.50 11.96 -20.18
CA SER A 60 4.34 12.55 -21.52
C SER A 60 2.95 13.17 -21.75
N THR A 61 1.96 12.78 -20.97
CA THR A 61 0.60 13.35 -20.98
C THR A 61 0.50 14.68 -20.22
N GLY A 62 1.57 15.10 -19.54
CA GLY A 62 1.67 16.38 -18.82
C GLY A 62 1.40 16.27 -17.31
N THR A 63 0.84 15.15 -16.85
CA THR A 63 0.71 14.82 -15.43
C THR A 63 2.08 14.70 -14.76
N THR A 64 2.22 15.22 -13.55
CA THR A 64 3.42 15.08 -12.72
C THR A 64 3.09 14.34 -11.43
N TRP A 65 3.93 13.36 -11.07
CA TRP A 65 3.92 12.72 -9.77
C TRP A 65 5.16 13.13 -8.99
N THR A 66 4.98 13.39 -7.70
CA THR A 66 6.07 13.77 -6.80
C THR A 66 5.92 13.05 -5.47
N MET A 67 7.00 12.47 -4.98
CA MET A 67 7.02 11.76 -3.69
C MET A 67 8.44 11.74 -3.11
N CYS A 68 8.50 11.43 -1.83
CA CYS A 68 9.71 11.05 -1.14
C CYS A 68 9.78 9.54 -1.01
N TRP A 69 10.98 8.98 -0.96
CA TRP A 69 11.20 7.58 -0.63
C TRP A 69 12.23 7.45 0.48
N HIS A 70 12.06 6.46 1.33
CA HIS A 70 13.11 5.94 2.20
C HIS A 70 13.00 4.42 2.27
N TYR A 71 13.97 3.81 2.95
CA TYR A 71 14.06 2.37 3.07
C TYR A 71 14.10 1.96 4.55
N GLU A 72 13.21 1.07 4.95
CA GLU A 72 13.11 0.53 6.31
C GLU A 72 13.65 -0.91 6.35
N SER A 73 14.28 -1.26 7.48
CA SER A 73 14.83 -2.60 7.75
C SER A 73 13.77 -3.70 7.61
N GLU A 74 12.54 -3.42 8.05
CA GLU A 74 11.45 -4.40 8.00
C GLU A 74 10.59 -4.26 6.74
N ALA A 75 10.04 -3.06 6.47
CA ALA A 75 9.05 -2.86 5.40
C ALA A 75 9.66 -2.72 3.99
N GLY A 76 10.98 -2.55 3.89
CA GLY A 76 11.65 -2.21 2.63
C GLY A 76 11.29 -0.80 2.16
N LEU A 77 10.85 -0.67 0.91
CA LEU A 77 10.51 0.63 0.30
C LEU A 77 9.29 1.27 0.98
N VAL A 78 9.46 2.52 1.41
CA VAL A 78 8.38 3.38 1.92
C VAL A 78 8.30 4.63 1.06
N LEU A 79 7.08 4.97 0.64
CA LEU A 79 6.79 6.20 -0.08
C LEU A 79 6.09 7.19 0.84
N GLU A 80 6.56 8.43 0.86
CA GLU A 80 6.01 9.52 1.66
C GLU A 80 5.66 10.72 0.78
N ASN A 81 4.76 11.56 1.27
CA ASN A 81 4.42 12.83 0.63
C ASN A 81 3.95 12.71 -0.84
N VAL A 82 3.32 11.58 -1.19
CA VAL A 82 2.88 11.28 -2.56
C VAL A 82 1.86 12.31 -3.02
N SER A 83 2.18 13.02 -4.09
CA SER A 83 1.40 14.11 -4.65
C SER A 83 1.17 13.93 -6.14
N TYR A 84 -0.05 14.23 -6.58
CA TYR A 84 -0.53 14.12 -7.94
C TYR A 84 -0.79 15.51 -8.51
N GLN A 85 -0.21 15.85 -9.66
CA GLN A 85 -0.49 17.09 -10.37
C GLN A 85 -0.92 16.77 -11.80
N PRO A 86 -2.22 16.73 -12.11
CA PRO A 86 -2.65 16.61 -13.50
C PRO A 86 -2.30 17.89 -14.28
N LYS A 87 -2.18 17.76 -15.61
CA LYS A 87 -1.76 18.84 -16.53
C LYS A 87 -2.51 20.17 -16.31
N GLY A 88 -3.79 20.12 -15.92
CA GLY A 88 -4.65 21.30 -15.74
C GLY A 88 -4.72 21.88 -14.32
N GLU A 89 -3.93 21.38 -13.37
CA GLU A 89 -3.92 21.87 -11.98
C GLU A 89 -2.63 22.66 -11.70
N ALA A 90 -2.80 23.85 -11.10
CA ALA A 90 -1.69 24.78 -10.86
C ALA A 90 -0.75 24.33 -9.73
N LYS A 91 -1.23 23.49 -8.81
CA LYS A 91 -0.48 22.99 -7.66
C LYS A 91 -0.67 21.48 -7.53
N PRO A 92 0.35 20.75 -7.02
CA PRO A 92 0.18 19.35 -6.67
C PRO A 92 -0.88 19.14 -5.60
N ILE A 93 -1.66 18.08 -5.77
CA ILE A 93 -2.66 17.60 -4.81
C ILE A 93 -1.98 16.50 -3.99
N ARG A 94 -1.83 16.70 -2.67
CA ARG A 94 -1.32 15.65 -1.79
C ARG A 94 -2.32 14.49 -1.75
N VAL A 95 -1.84 13.26 -1.82
CA VAL A 95 -2.67 12.03 -1.80
C VAL A 95 -2.38 11.20 -0.56
N LEU A 96 -1.13 10.73 -0.42
CA LEU A 96 -0.70 9.90 0.69
C LEU A 96 0.37 10.64 1.50
N THR A 97 0.23 10.63 2.82
CA THR A 97 1.28 11.05 3.74
C THR A 97 2.37 9.98 3.77
N SER A 98 1.99 8.71 3.89
CA SER A 98 2.91 7.56 3.81
C SER A 98 2.18 6.32 3.30
N ALA A 99 2.91 5.44 2.61
CA ALA A 99 2.44 4.18 2.09
C ALA A 99 3.57 3.15 2.06
N LYS A 100 3.29 1.93 2.54
CA LYS A 100 4.25 0.83 2.58
C LYS A 100 3.58 -0.54 2.69
N LEU A 101 4.35 -1.60 2.47
CA LEU A 101 4.00 -2.92 2.95
C LEU A 101 3.97 -2.95 4.48
N ALA A 102 3.03 -3.72 5.01
CA ALA A 102 2.74 -3.81 6.43
C ALA A 102 2.87 -5.23 6.98
N GLN A 103 2.78 -6.25 6.12
CA GLN A 103 3.20 -7.63 6.40
C GLN A 103 3.13 -8.44 5.11
N ILE A 104 3.92 -9.52 5.01
CA ILE A 104 3.64 -10.67 4.16
C ILE A 104 3.56 -11.89 5.09
N HIS A 105 2.36 -12.43 5.26
CA HIS A 105 2.12 -13.59 6.14
C HIS A 105 1.94 -14.85 5.30
N VAL A 106 2.84 -15.82 5.48
CA VAL A 106 2.97 -17.03 4.66
C VAL A 106 2.73 -18.30 5.50
N PRO A 107 1.47 -18.73 5.69
CA PRO A 107 1.14 -19.99 6.33
C PRO A 107 1.22 -21.14 5.33
N TYR A 108 1.86 -22.23 5.74
CA TYR A 108 1.85 -23.49 4.99
C TYR A 108 0.63 -24.35 5.37
N ASP A 109 0.05 -25.01 4.38
CA ASP A 109 -1.23 -25.75 4.53
C ASP A 109 -1.07 -27.02 5.37
N ASP A 110 0.16 -27.46 5.61
CA ASP A 110 0.46 -28.55 6.53
C ASP A 110 0.42 -28.15 8.02
N GLY A 111 0.33 -26.84 8.29
CA GLY A 111 0.32 -26.25 9.63
C GLY A 111 1.67 -26.33 10.35
N SER A 112 2.76 -26.71 9.67
CA SER A 112 4.08 -26.86 10.28
C SER A 112 4.72 -25.50 10.60
N VAL A 113 4.44 -24.47 9.80
CA VAL A 113 5.05 -23.15 9.91
C VAL A 113 4.15 -22.04 9.37
N GLU A 114 4.30 -20.85 9.96
CA GLU A 114 3.81 -19.57 9.44
C GLU A 114 4.97 -18.57 9.48
N TYR A 115 5.19 -17.87 8.38
CA TYR A 115 6.20 -16.82 8.28
C TYR A 115 5.54 -15.43 8.31
N ASP A 116 6.14 -14.50 9.06
CA ASP A 116 5.87 -13.06 8.99
C ASP A 116 7.10 -12.41 8.36
N ASP A 117 7.15 -12.28 7.04
CA ASP A 117 8.42 -12.03 6.34
C ASP A 117 9.04 -10.68 6.70
N LEU A 118 8.22 -9.65 6.87
CA LEU A 118 8.69 -8.30 7.16
C LEU A 118 9.27 -8.19 8.57
N THR A 119 8.60 -8.77 9.55
CA THR A 119 8.94 -8.58 10.97
C THR A 119 9.72 -9.74 11.59
N GLY A 120 9.78 -10.90 10.91
CA GLY A 120 10.39 -12.12 11.42
C GLY A 120 11.53 -12.69 10.56
N PHE A 121 11.54 -12.46 9.25
CA PHE A 121 12.47 -13.16 8.32
C PHE A 121 13.33 -12.26 7.46
N GLY A 122 13.28 -10.96 7.73
CA GLY A 122 14.27 -10.02 7.22
C GLY A 122 14.04 -9.57 5.78
N PHE A 123 12.77 -9.33 5.42
CA PHE A 123 12.37 -8.85 4.10
C PHE A 123 13.19 -7.66 3.60
N GLY A 124 13.28 -6.56 4.36
CA GLY A 124 13.97 -5.35 3.92
C GLY A 124 15.49 -5.55 3.84
N GLN A 125 16.08 -6.37 4.70
CA GLN A 125 17.51 -6.68 4.67
C GLN A 125 17.93 -7.45 3.41
N GLY A 126 16.98 -8.17 2.79
CA GLY A 126 17.16 -8.93 1.55
C GLY A 126 16.94 -8.15 0.25
N LEU A 127 17.22 -6.83 0.21
CA LEU A 127 17.13 -6.06 -1.03
C LEU A 127 18.13 -6.59 -2.07
N MET A 128 17.65 -6.88 -3.28
CA MET A 128 18.46 -7.42 -4.37
C MET A 128 19.08 -6.33 -5.24
N GLU A 129 20.32 -6.55 -5.70
CA GLU A 129 20.96 -5.70 -6.69
C GLU A 129 20.35 -5.95 -8.08
N MET A 130 19.95 -4.86 -8.75
CA MET A 130 19.34 -4.91 -10.08
C MET A 130 20.36 -4.65 -11.18
N ALA A 131 20.32 -5.47 -12.22
CA ALA A 131 20.99 -5.19 -13.47
C ALA A 131 20.26 -4.10 -14.28
N PRO A 132 20.93 -3.34 -15.16
CA PRO A 132 20.29 -2.30 -15.98
C PRO A 132 19.09 -2.79 -16.81
N GLY A 133 19.11 -4.06 -17.25
CA GLY A 133 18.04 -4.67 -18.04
C GLY A 133 16.73 -4.87 -17.26
N GLU A 134 16.77 -4.89 -15.93
CA GLU A 134 15.57 -5.04 -15.10
C GLU A 134 14.76 -3.75 -15.05
N CYS A 135 15.42 -2.59 -15.15
CA CYS A 135 14.80 -1.26 -15.13
C CYS A 135 14.86 -0.56 -16.50
N PRO A 136 14.25 -1.13 -17.56
CA PRO A 136 14.40 -0.62 -18.92
C PRO A 136 13.87 0.81 -19.04
N GLY A 137 14.68 1.69 -19.64
CA GLY A 137 14.36 3.11 -19.82
C GLY A 137 14.28 3.92 -18.52
N GLY A 138 14.69 3.34 -17.39
CA GLY A 138 14.61 3.93 -16.06
C GLY A 138 15.96 4.22 -15.43
N THR A 139 15.91 4.56 -14.15
CA THR A 139 17.07 4.75 -13.29
C THR A 139 17.01 3.78 -12.13
N ILE A 140 18.15 3.16 -11.80
CA ILE A 140 18.31 2.33 -10.61
C ILE A 140 19.07 3.15 -9.57
N LYS A 141 18.42 3.51 -8.47
CA LYS A 141 19.03 4.23 -7.35
C LYS A 141 19.71 3.26 -6.39
N THR A 142 20.84 3.68 -5.84
CA THR A 142 21.49 3.01 -4.71
C THR A 142 20.72 3.31 -3.42
N VAL A 143 20.40 2.25 -2.69
CA VAL A 143 19.72 2.25 -1.41
C VAL A 143 20.72 1.81 -0.35
N LYS A 144 20.86 2.60 0.72
CA LYS A 144 21.56 2.15 1.92
C LYS A 144 20.60 1.33 2.76
N VAL A 145 20.75 0.00 2.72
CA VAL A 145 19.89 -0.97 3.41
C VAL A 145 20.24 -0.97 4.90
N PRO A 146 19.29 -0.61 5.80
CA PRO A 146 19.49 -0.76 7.24
C PRO A 146 19.59 -2.24 7.61
N ASP A 147 20.53 -2.58 8.50
CA ASP A 147 20.75 -3.94 9.01
C ASP A 147 20.92 -5.02 7.92
N ALA A 148 21.47 -4.65 6.76
CA ALA A 148 21.66 -5.53 5.61
C ALA A 148 22.27 -6.89 6.00
N TRP A 149 21.83 -7.97 5.31
CA TRP A 149 22.40 -9.31 5.52
C TRP A 149 23.90 -9.36 5.26
N ASP A 150 24.38 -8.56 4.29
CA ASP A 150 25.79 -8.25 4.11
C ASP A 150 26.08 -6.84 4.65
N PRO A 151 26.52 -6.71 5.91
CA PRO A 151 26.82 -5.41 6.50
C PRO A 151 28.11 -4.78 5.94
N GLU A 152 28.95 -5.53 5.22
CA GLU A 152 30.13 -4.98 4.53
C GLU A 152 29.73 -4.26 3.23
N HIS A 153 28.61 -4.67 2.62
CA HIS A 153 28.08 -4.09 1.39
C HIS A 153 26.61 -3.61 1.51
N PRO A 154 26.30 -2.67 2.43
CA PRO A 154 24.91 -2.26 2.69
C PRO A 154 24.32 -1.33 1.62
N ASN A 155 25.10 -0.95 0.60
CA ASN A 155 24.66 -0.05 -0.46
C ASN A 155 24.29 -0.86 -1.71
N VAL A 156 22.99 -1.06 -1.93
CA VAL A 156 22.47 -1.92 -3.00
C VAL A 156 21.80 -1.09 -4.08
N LYS A 157 22.12 -1.32 -5.36
CA LYS A 157 21.39 -0.73 -6.49
C LYS A 157 20.06 -1.45 -6.69
N GLY A 158 19.07 -1.17 -5.84
CA GLY A 158 17.84 -1.97 -5.75
C GLY A 158 16.53 -1.22 -5.94
N LEU A 159 16.55 0.09 -6.26
CA LEU A 159 15.33 0.88 -6.47
C LEU A 159 15.21 1.34 -7.92
N CYS A 160 14.32 0.70 -8.68
CA CYS A 160 14.01 1.12 -10.04
C CYS A 160 12.95 2.22 -10.05
N THR A 161 13.16 3.21 -10.91
CA THR A 161 12.15 4.21 -11.30
C THR A 161 12.16 4.35 -12.82
N THR A 162 11.03 4.08 -13.46
CA THR A 162 10.88 4.16 -14.93
C THR A 162 9.47 4.61 -15.31
N THR A 163 9.21 4.81 -16.61
CA THR A 163 7.84 5.04 -17.12
C THR A 163 7.46 3.93 -18.08
N ARG A 164 6.20 3.47 -18.03
CA ARG A 164 5.70 2.44 -18.95
C ARG A 164 4.41 2.89 -19.65
N SER A 165 4.13 2.22 -20.77
CA SER A 165 2.83 2.35 -21.44
C SER A 165 1.79 1.60 -20.62
N ARG A 166 0.61 2.21 -20.44
CA ARG A 166 -0.55 1.54 -19.81
C ARG A 166 -1.69 1.26 -20.79
N GLY A 167 -1.42 1.38 -22.09
CA GLY A 167 -2.44 1.25 -23.14
C GLY A 167 -3.27 2.52 -23.31
N HIS A 168 -4.52 2.40 -23.74
CA HIS A 168 -5.40 3.55 -23.94
C HIS A 168 -5.75 4.24 -22.62
N ALA A 169 -5.49 5.55 -22.54
CA ALA A 169 -6.03 6.41 -21.51
C ALA A 169 -7.53 6.66 -21.74
N TYR A 170 -7.91 6.88 -22.99
CA TYR A 170 -9.31 6.95 -23.44
C TYR A 170 -9.41 6.73 -24.95
N ARG A 171 -10.61 6.37 -25.41
CA ARG A 171 -11.04 6.38 -26.81
C ARG A 171 -12.53 6.69 -26.89
N MET A 172 -12.89 7.64 -27.74
CA MET A 172 -14.27 8.06 -27.96
C MET A 172 -14.48 8.38 -29.44
N GLN A 173 -15.54 7.83 -30.04
CA GLN A 173 -16.04 8.22 -31.36
C GLN A 173 -16.99 9.41 -31.17
N GLY A 174 -16.82 10.48 -31.93
CA GLY A 174 -17.78 11.59 -31.90
C GLY A 174 -19.04 11.32 -32.71
N ASP A 175 -20.08 12.08 -32.41
CA ASP A 175 -21.39 12.05 -33.07
C ASP A 175 -21.32 12.15 -34.59
N GLN A 176 -20.37 12.95 -35.07
CA GLN A 176 -20.07 13.03 -36.49
C GLN A 176 -19.10 11.89 -36.87
N ALA A 177 -19.56 11.02 -37.78
CA ALA A 177 -18.73 10.00 -38.38
C ALA A 177 -17.44 10.62 -38.94
N GLY A 178 -16.28 10.19 -38.42
CA GLY A 178 -14.96 10.63 -38.88
C GLY A 178 -14.06 11.28 -37.81
N LYS A 179 -14.59 11.71 -36.66
CA LYS A 179 -13.75 12.22 -35.55
C LYS A 179 -13.64 11.19 -34.42
N VAL A 180 -12.40 10.85 -34.06
CA VAL A 180 -12.09 9.99 -32.91
C VAL A 180 -11.15 10.76 -31.99
N TRP A 181 -11.49 10.85 -30.71
CA TRP A 181 -10.58 11.29 -29.67
C TRP A 181 -9.98 10.06 -28.98
N GLN A 182 -8.67 9.93 -29.02
CA GLN A 182 -7.97 8.83 -28.36
C GLN A 182 -6.58 9.26 -27.90
N GLN A 183 -6.10 8.67 -26.80
CA GLN A 183 -4.76 8.91 -26.28
C GLN A 183 -4.23 7.64 -25.63
N GLN A 184 -2.92 7.36 -25.82
CA GLN A 184 -2.21 6.35 -25.04
C GLN A 184 -1.78 6.95 -23.69
N GLY A 185 -2.01 6.21 -22.61
CA GLY A 185 -1.61 6.59 -21.27
C GLY A 185 -0.20 6.14 -20.92
N LYS A 186 0.32 6.76 -19.86
CA LYS A 186 1.58 6.39 -19.21
C LYS A 186 1.39 6.21 -17.71
N ASP A 187 2.25 5.41 -17.12
CA ASP A 187 2.48 5.40 -15.68
C ASP A 187 3.96 5.67 -15.35
N LEU A 188 4.18 6.17 -14.14
CA LEU A 188 5.44 6.09 -13.43
C LEU A 188 5.44 4.77 -12.64
N LEU A 189 6.44 3.93 -12.89
CA LEU A 189 6.68 2.68 -12.18
C LEU A 189 7.84 2.84 -11.21
N VAL A 190 7.62 2.52 -9.94
CA VAL A 190 8.63 2.47 -8.88
C VAL A 190 8.57 1.09 -8.23
N TYR A 191 9.70 0.36 -8.18
CA TYR A 191 9.71 -0.95 -7.54
C TYR A 191 11.07 -1.37 -6.97
N THR A 192 11.03 -2.31 -6.03
CA THR A 192 12.19 -3.04 -5.47
C THR A 192 11.96 -4.55 -5.59
N VAL A 193 13.03 -5.33 -5.51
CA VAL A 193 12.98 -6.80 -5.40
C VAL A 193 13.65 -7.21 -4.10
N ASN A 194 12.94 -7.96 -3.28
CA ASN A 194 13.37 -8.37 -1.95
C ASN A 194 13.34 -9.90 -1.86
N GLN A 195 14.48 -10.52 -1.55
CA GLN A 195 14.56 -11.95 -1.33
C GLN A 195 14.24 -12.28 0.12
N VAL A 196 13.47 -13.35 0.36
CA VAL A 196 13.25 -13.97 1.67
C VAL A 196 13.31 -15.48 1.49
N GLY A 197 14.36 -16.11 1.99
CA GLY A 197 14.61 -17.53 1.78
C GLY A 197 14.72 -17.86 0.29
N TRP A 198 13.80 -18.69 -0.21
CA TRP A 198 13.74 -19.12 -1.62
C TRP A 198 12.89 -18.21 -2.51
N TYR A 199 12.06 -17.35 -1.90
CA TYR A 199 11.18 -16.44 -2.61
C TYR A 199 11.84 -15.10 -2.87
N GLU A 200 11.43 -14.47 -3.96
CA GLU A 200 11.65 -13.06 -4.24
C GLU A 200 10.30 -12.35 -4.37
N TYR A 201 10.21 -11.15 -3.80
CA TYR A 201 9.02 -10.31 -3.81
C TYR A 201 9.31 -8.99 -4.52
N MET A 202 8.58 -8.75 -5.60
CA MET A 202 8.60 -7.49 -6.34
C MET A 202 7.55 -6.54 -5.75
N THR A 203 7.97 -5.52 -4.99
CA THR A 203 7.04 -4.52 -4.45
C THR A 203 6.88 -3.39 -5.45
N GLU A 204 5.72 -3.32 -6.10
CA GLU A 204 5.46 -2.47 -7.27
C GLU A 204 4.43 -1.37 -6.97
N TRP A 205 4.79 -0.12 -7.32
CA TRP A 205 3.91 1.04 -7.30
C TRP A 205 3.80 1.63 -8.72
N ARG A 206 2.58 1.71 -9.26
CA ARG A 206 2.31 2.35 -10.55
C ARG A 206 1.42 3.57 -10.39
N PHE A 207 1.97 4.73 -10.71
CA PHE A 207 1.30 6.03 -10.64
C PHE A 207 0.89 6.47 -12.04
N GLN A 208 -0.40 6.32 -12.37
CA GLN A 208 -0.92 6.56 -13.71
C GLN A 208 -1.16 8.05 -13.96
N ASP A 209 -1.16 8.45 -15.23
CA ASP A 209 -1.41 9.83 -15.64
C ASP A 209 -2.82 10.35 -15.39
N ASP A 210 -3.80 9.46 -15.18
CA ASP A 210 -5.17 9.82 -14.78
C ASP A 210 -5.35 9.98 -13.26
N GLY A 211 -4.32 9.68 -12.47
CA GLY A 211 -4.35 9.75 -11.02
C GLY A 211 -4.47 8.39 -10.33
N THR A 212 -4.74 7.31 -11.08
CA THR A 212 -4.84 5.96 -10.50
C THR A 212 -3.50 5.50 -9.93
N ILE A 213 -3.52 4.88 -8.74
CA ILE A 213 -2.35 4.27 -8.11
C ILE A 213 -2.58 2.77 -8.02
N ASN A 214 -1.71 1.96 -8.63
CA ASN A 214 -1.75 0.50 -8.49
C ASN A 214 -0.64 0.07 -7.53
N MET A 215 -0.97 -0.87 -6.65
CA MET A 215 -0.07 -1.39 -5.63
C MET A 215 -0.07 -2.91 -5.77
N ASN A 216 1.06 -3.47 -6.20
CA ASN A 216 1.19 -4.89 -6.46
C ASN A 216 2.38 -5.48 -5.71
N VAL A 217 2.24 -6.73 -5.28
CA VAL A 217 3.36 -7.61 -4.93
C VAL A 217 3.39 -8.75 -5.93
N GLY A 218 4.54 -8.97 -6.55
CA GLY A 218 4.82 -10.14 -7.37
C GLY A 218 5.64 -11.15 -6.58
N ALA A 219 5.13 -12.35 -6.34
CA ALA A 219 5.90 -13.45 -5.77
C ALA A 219 6.59 -14.25 -6.89
N THR A 220 7.90 -14.45 -6.80
CA THR A 220 8.76 -15.19 -7.76
C THR A 220 9.91 -15.86 -6.99
N GLY A 221 11.02 -16.20 -7.66
CA GLY A 221 12.15 -16.92 -7.07
C GLY A 221 12.07 -18.42 -7.35
N SER A 222 12.08 -19.24 -6.31
CA SER A 222 12.00 -20.70 -6.42
C SER A 222 11.11 -21.29 -5.33
N LEU A 223 10.47 -22.43 -5.63
CA LEU A 223 9.84 -23.21 -4.58
C LEU A 223 10.89 -23.68 -3.56
N SER A 224 10.49 -23.71 -2.29
CA SER A 224 11.33 -24.21 -1.21
C SER A 224 11.51 -25.73 -1.33
N PRO A 225 12.74 -26.24 -1.55
CA PRO A 225 12.98 -27.68 -1.66
C PRO A 225 12.81 -28.43 -0.33
N ALA A 226 12.66 -27.70 0.77
CA ALA A 226 12.42 -28.27 2.09
C ALA A 226 10.99 -28.83 2.24
N ASP A 227 10.09 -28.48 1.32
CA ASP A 227 8.65 -28.70 1.44
C ASP A 227 8.13 -29.63 0.33
N TYR A 228 8.93 -30.64 -0.06
CA TYR A 228 8.69 -31.52 -1.21
C TYR A 228 8.11 -32.92 -0.86
N ASP A 229 7.52 -33.06 0.32
CA ASP A 229 6.97 -34.31 0.86
C ASP A 229 5.44 -34.32 1.07
N ALA A 230 4.72 -33.29 0.59
CA ALA A 230 3.26 -33.13 0.76
C ALA A 230 2.39 -34.02 -0.13
N GLY A 231 2.62 -35.34 -0.09
CA GLY A 231 1.88 -36.35 -0.86
C GLY A 231 0.49 -36.70 -0.31
N ASP A 232 0.02 -36.01 0.72
CA ASP A 232 -1.22 -36.32 1.46
C ASP A 232 -2.42 -35.42 1.09
N GLY A 233 -2.34 -34.75 -0.05
CA GLY A 233 -3.38 -33.85 -0.57
C GLY A 233 -3.24 -32.39 -0.13
N ARG A 234 -2.20 -32.06 0.67
CA ARG A 234 -1.86 -30.68 1.05
C ARG A 234 -0.86 -30.01 0.10
N GLY A 235 -0.43 -30.73 -0.93
CA GLY A 235 0.51 -30.24 -1.93
C GLY A 235 0.13 -30.63 -3.34
N TRP A 236 1.01 -30.31 -4.28
CA TRP A 236 0.88 -30.70 -5.68
C TRP A 236 2.12 -31.47 -6.14
N PRO A 237 1.97 -32.54 -6.93
CA PRO A 237 3.11 -33.27 -7.47
C PRO A 237 3.97 -32.36 -8.34
N ILE A 238 5.28 -32.40 -8.12
CA ILE A 238 6.27 -31.69 -8.93
C ILE A 238 7.36 -32.64 -9.43
N GLY A 239 7.90 -32.32 -10.60
CA GLY A 239 8.96 -33.08 -11.25
C GLY A 239 8.50 -34.43 -11.80
N LYS A 240 9.48 -35.24 -12.23
CA LYS A 240 9.21 -36.47 -12.98
C LYS A 240 8.55 -37.54 -12.11
N GLY A 241 7.35 -37.96 -12.53
CA GLY A 241 6.68 -39.15 -12.00
C GLY A 241 6.12 -38.99 -10.59
N ALA A 242 5.74 -37.77 -10.19
CA ALA A 242 5.07 -37.48 -8.92
C ALA A 242 5.80 -38.08 -7.70
N LYS A 243 7.14 -37.96 -7.68
CA LYS A 243 7.99 -38.43 -6.56
C LYS A 243 8.22 -37.37 -5.49
N SER A 244 7.89 -36.12 -5.80
CA SER A 244 8.02 -34.96 -4.92
C SER A 244 6.73 -34.17 -5.00
N TYR A 245 6.33 -33.56 -3.88
CA TYR A 245 5.08 -32.83 -3.77
C TYR A 245 5.32 -31.52 -3.03
N ALA A 246 5.19 -30.40 -3.72
CA ALA A 246 5.35 -29.09 -3.11
C ALA A 246 4.15 -28.77 -2.21
N THR A 247 4.41 -28.47 -0.94
CA THR A 247 3.38 -28.07 0.03
C THR A 247 2.70 -26.77 -0.40
N SER A 248 1.37 -26.78 -0.44
CA SER A 248 0.57 -25.59 -0.72
C SER A 248 0.69 -24.60 0.44
N HIS A 249 0.59 -23.32 0.14
CA HIS A 249 0.72 -22.25 1.13
C HIS A 249 0.02 -20.99 0.65
N SER A 250 -0.23 -20.04 1.54
CA SER A 250 -0.83 -18.74 1.19
C SER A 250 0.16 -17.59 1.31
N HIS A 251 -0.03 -16.52 0.56
CA HIS A 251 0.68 -15.24 0.71
C HIS A 251 -0.36 -14.16 1.05
N ASN A 252 -0.42 -13.73 2.30
CA ASN A 252 -1.32 -12.66 2.75
C ASN A 252 -0.53 -11.35 2.85
N VAL A 253 -0.69 -10.50 1.83
CA VAL A 253 0.06 -9.24 1.72
C VAL A 253 -0.79 -8.11 2.27
N PHE A 254 -0.28 -7.44 3.30
CA PHE A 254 -0.90 -6.26 3.89
C PHE A 254 -0.18 -5.00 3.46
N TRP A 255 -0.96 -3.98 3.10
CA TRP A 255 -0.50 -2.63 2.82
C TRP A 255 -1.02 -1.67 3.86
N ARG A 256 -0.20 -0.71 4.29
CA ARG A 256 -0.60 0.37 5.22
C ARG A 256 -0.59 1.70 4.47
N LEU A 257 -1.75 2.35 4.43
CA LEU A 257 -1.99 3.60 3.71
C LEU A 257 -2.43 4.70 4.68
N ASN A 258 -1.61 5.72 4.81
CA ASN A 258 -1.92 6.92 5.57
C ASN A 258 -2.23 8.06 4.60
N PHE A 259 -3.51 8.37 4.42
CA PHE A 259 -3.95 9.43 3.52
C PHE A 259 -3.62 10.82 4.08
N GLY A 260 -3.24 11.70 3.17
CA GLY A 260 -2.96 13.11 3.43
C GLY A 260 -3.65 14.00 2.42
N LEU A 261 -4.88 13.65 1.99
CA LEU A 261 -5.55 14.30 0.87
C LEU A 261 -5.60 15.82 1.08
N ASP A 262 -5.19 16.57 0.08
CA ASP A 262 -5.14 18.04 0.11
C ASP A 262 -4.34 18.61 1.31
N GLY A 263 -3.38 17.84 1.82
CA GLY A 263 -2.51 18.24 2.93
C GLY A 263 -3.13 18.08 4.31
N THR A 264 -4.30 17.43 4.44
CA THR A 264 -4.92 17.15 5.74
C THR A 264 -4.91 15.66 6.07
N SER A 265 -4.68 15.35 7.35
CA SER A 265 -4.86 14.00 7.90
C SER A 265 -6.31 13.70 8.28
N LYS A 266 -7.17 14.73 8.37
CA LYS A 266 -8.54 14.65 8.87
C LYS A 266 -9.53 14.12 7.83
N ASN A 267 -9.13 13.11 7.08
CA ASN A 267 -9.93 12.51 6.03
C ASN A 267 -11.13 11.73 6.60
N LYS A 268 -12.15 11.49 5.77
CA LYS A 268 -13.32 10.68 6.12
C LYS A 268 -13.37 9.43 5.27
N VAL A 269 -13.99 8.38 5.79
CA VAL A 269 -14.20 7.13 5.06
C VAL A 269 -15.69 6.98 4.78
N GLU A 270 -16.02 6.61 3.54
CA GLU A 270 -17.39 6.30 3.13
C GLU A 270 -17.42 4.89 2.53
N GLN A 271 -18.42 4.11 2.93
CA GLN A 271 -18.73 2.82 2.34
C GLN A 271 -19.92 2.98 1.40
N TYR A 272 -19.85 2.32 0.25
CA TYR A 272 -20.91 2.23 -0.73
C TYR A 272 -21.39 0.79 -0.82
N ASP A 273 -22.71 0.61 -0.78
CA ASP A 273 -23.38 -0.67 -0.92
C ASP A 273 -24.50 -0.55 -1.94
N SER A 274 -24.43 -1.31 -3.02
CA SER A 274 -25.51 -1.33 -4.01
C SER A 274 -26.29 -2.64 -3.94
N VAL A 275 -27.62 -2.52 -3.92
CA VAL A 275 -28.53 -3.67 -3.87
C VAL A 275 -29.41 -3.65 -5.10
N VAL A 276 -29.40 -4.76 -5.83
CA VAL A 276 -30.28 -4.99 -6.97
C VAL A 276 -31.59 -5.60 -6.47
N SER A 277 -32.70 -4.97 -6.82
CA SER A 277 -34.05 -5.48 -6.59
C SER A 277 -34.72 -5.84 -7.91
N PRO A 278 -35.65 -6.81 -7.94
CA PRO A 278 -36.47 -7.10 -9.11
C PRO A 278 -37.20 -5.86 -9.65
N PRO A 279 -37.71 -5.90 -10.89
CA PRO A 279 -38.56 -4.85 -11.42
C PRO A 279 -39.73 -4.56 -10.47
N ALA A 280 -40.11 -3.28 -10.36
CA ALA A 280 -41.35 -2.92 -9.67
C ALA A 280 -42.56 -3.46 -10.46
N ALA A 281 -43.73 -3.58 -9.83
CA ALA A 281 -44.95 -3.92 -10.56
C ALA A 281 -45.18 -2.93 -11.72
N GLY A 282 -45.28 -3.44 -12.94
CA GLY A 282 -45.38 -2.63 -14.16
C GLY A 282 -44.05 -2.04 -14.67
N GLY A 283 -42.91 -2.39 -14.07
CA GLY A 283 -41.58 -2.01 -14.54
C GLY A 283 -40.92 -3.10 -15.40
N GLU A 284 -40.14 -2.69 -16.40
CA GLU A 284 -39.50 -3.61 -17.34
C GLU A 284 -38.16 -4.17 -16.85
N ALA A 285 -37.44 -3.44 -15.98
CA ALA A 285 -36.07 -3.75 -15.60
C ALA A 285 -35.85 -3.78 -14.07
N PRO A 286 -34.87 -4.56 -13.58
CA PRO A 286 -34.42 -4.50 -12.20
C PRO A 286 -33.99 -3.08 -11.80
N ARG A 287 -34.13 -2.75 -10.52
CA ARG A 287 -33.63 -1.48 -9.96
C ARG A 287 -32.38 -1.73 -9.16
N ASN A 288 -31.45 -0.79 -9.19
CA ASN A 288 -30.27 -0.78 -8.34
C ASN A 288 -30.30 0.46 -7.44
N LYS A 289 -30.16 0.26 -6.12
CA LYS A 289 -30.09 1.35 -5.15
C LYS A 289 -28.78 1.29 -4.39
N THR A 290 -28.01 2.37 -4.46
CA THR A 290 -26.76 2.53 -3.71
C THR A 290 -27.00 3.31 -2.43
N THR A 291 -26.54 2.75 -1.31
CA THR A 291 -26.49 3.42 0.00
C THR A 291 -25.07 3.84 0.30
N ARG A 292 -24.90 5.09 0.73
CA ARG A 292 -23.63 5.64 1.18
C ARG A 292 -23.64 5.76 2.70
N THR A 293 -22.73 5.05 3.35
CA THR A 293 -22.58 5.02 4.81
C THR A 293 -21.28 5.69 5.22
N LYS A 294 -21.37 6.68 6.13
CA LYS A 294 -20.17 7.28 6.73
C LYS A 294 -19.57 6.30 7.73
N VAL A 295 -18.30 5.94 7.55
CA VAL A 295 -17.55 5.09 8.48
C VAL A 295 -16.88 6.00 9.51
N THR A 296 -17.52 6.17 10.66
CA THR A 296 -17.09 7.09 11.72
C THR A 296 -16.28 6.42 12.83
N LYS A 297 -16.29 5.10 12.88
CA LYS A 297 -15.52 4.27 13.80
C LYS A 297 -14.68 3.28 13.02
N GLU A 298 -13.65 2.76 13.66
CA GLU A 298 -12.82 1.71 13.10
C GLU A 298 -13.65 0.55 12.57
N LEU A 299 -13.22 -0.01 11.45
CA LEU A 299 -13.97 -0.98 10.68
C LEU A 299 -13.04 -2.08 10.18
N ALA A 300 -13.49 -3.32 10.25
CA ALA A 300 -12.97 -4.42 9.45
C ALA A 300 -14.06 -4.81 8.43
N GLY A 301 -13.69 -4.87 7.15
CA GLY A 301 -14.64 -4.98 6.05
C GLY A 301 -14.16 -5.89 4.93
N ASP A 302 -15.13 -6.51 4.26
CA ASP A 302 -14.90 -7.38 3.10
C ASP A 302 -15.48 -6.76 1.86
N ALA A 303 -14.68 -6.68 0.79
CA ALA A 303 -15.18 -6.37 -0.53
C ALA A 303 -16.25 -7.40 -0.90
N LYS A 304 -17.33 -6.93 -1.51
CA LYS A 304 -18.44 -7.77 -1.98
C LYS A 304 -18.89 -7.25 -3.33
N ASN A 305 -19.74 -8.01 -4.00
CA ASN A 305 -20.38 -7.53 -5.21
C ASN A 305 -21.02 -6.14 -4.95
N MET A 306 -20.56 -5.13 -5.69
CA MET A 306 -21.00 -3.74 -5.59
C MET A 306 -20.86 -3.09 -4.18
N ARG A 307 -19.92 -3.58 -3.36
CA ARG A 307 -19.45 -2.91 -2.13
C ARG A 307 -18.03 -2.41 -2.29
N TRP A 308 -17.80 -1.15 -1.95
CA TRP A 308 -16.48 -0.53 -1.97
C TRP A 308 -16.39 0.64 -0.98
N TRP A 309 -15.19 1.18 -0.81
CA TRP A 309 -14.91 2.30 0.08
C TRP A 309 -14.15 3.41 -0.63
N ARG A 310 -14.28 4.63 -0.11
CA ARG A 310 -13.38 5.73 -0.45
C ARG A 310 -12.90 6.48 0.77
N VAL A 311 -11.73 7.10 0.64
CA VAL A 311 -11.23 8.12 1.56
C VAL A 311 -11.48 9.49 0.93
N VAL A 312 -12.15 10.37 1.67
CA VAL A 312 -12.66 11.66 1.23
C VAL A 312 -11.93 12.77 1.97
N SER A 313 -11.46 13.76 1.22
CA SER A 313 -10.85 14.97 1.74
C SER A 313 -11.86 15.80 2.51
N THR A 314 -11.39 16.43 3.60
CA THR A 314 -12.16 17.45 4.32
C THR A 314 -11.70 18.88 4.02
N ALA A 315 -10.64 19.03 3.19
CA ALA A 315 -10.01 20.32 2.93
C ALA A 315 -10.12 20.77 1.48
N GLY A 316 -10.06 19.84 0.52
CA GLY A 316 -10.04 20.17 -0.90
C GLY A 316 -11.23 19.64 -1.68
N LYS A 317 -11.57 20.39 -2.71
CA LYS A 317 -12.61 20.09 -3.69
C LYS A 317 -12.06 20.27 -5.10
N ASN A 318 -12.69 19.62 -6.07
CA ASN A 318 -12.45 19.93 -7.48
C ASN A 318 -13.15 21.24 -7.89
N LYS A 319 -13.01 21.62 -9.17
CA LYS A 319 -13.58 22.85 -9.73
C LYS A 319 -15.11 22.87 -9.78
N ASP A 320 -15.76 21.72 -9.56
CA ASP A 320 -17.22 21.57 -9.48
C ASP A 320 -17.70 21.46 -8.04
N GLU A 321 -16.87 21.84 -7.07
CA GLU A 321 -17.20 21.86 -5.64
C GLU A 321 -17.45 20.48 -5.00
N HIS A 322 -17.07 19.39 -5.67
CA HIS A 322 -17.11 18.04 -5.13
C HIS A 322 -15.85 17.76 -4.31
N ALA A 323 -16.01 17.16 -3.13
CA ALA A 323 -14.88 16.81 -2.25
C ALA A 323 -13.98 15.76 -2.91
N ARG A 324 -12.68 16.04 -3.00
CA ARG A 324 -11.72 15.13 -3.61
C ARG A 324 -11.64 13.84 -2.82
N SER A 325 -11.53 12.70 -3.50
CA SER A 325 -11.47 11.40 -2.85
C SER A 325 -10.71 10.36 -3.68
N TYR A 326 -10.34 9.27 -3.02
CA TYR A 326 -9.81 8.08 -3.69
C TYR A 326 -10.62 6.86 -3.26
N GLU A 327 -11.10 6.11 -4.25
CA GLU A 327 -11.79 4.84 -4.10
C GLU A 327 -10.79 3.68 -4.03
N PHE A 328 -11.06 2.72 -3.16
CA PHE A 328 -10.41 1.42 -3.19
C PHE A 328 -11.07 0.56 -4.25
N VAL A 329 -10.28 0.12 -5.24
CA VAL A 329 -10.67 -0.86 -6.26
C VAL A 329 -9.98 -2.18 -5.90
N PRO A 330 -10.70 -3.14 -5.27
CA PRO A 330 -10.12 -4.42 -4.87
C PRO A 330 -9.64 -5.21 -6.09
N GLY A 331 -8.48 -5.83 -6.00
CA GLY A 331 -8.05 -6.85 -6.96
C GLY A 331 -8.61 -8.24 -6.61
N ALA A 332 -8.24 -9.22 -7.43
CA ALA A 332 -8.51 -10.62 -7.11
C ALA A 332 -7.76 -11.00 -5.82
N THR A 333 -8.43 -11.69 -4.91
CA THR A 333 -7.87 -12.07 -3.61
C THR A 333 -8.38 -13.46 -3.20
N SER A 334 -7.45 -14.32 -2.81
CA SER A 334 -7.70 -15.61 -2.18
C SER A 334 -7.45 -15.46 -0.67
N LYS A 335 -8.51 -15.14 0.08
CA LYS A 335 -8.40 -14.97 1.53
C LYS A 335 -8.02 -16.27 2.23
N TYR A 336 -7.04 -16.21 3.12
CA TYR A 336 -6.72 -17.27 4.09
C TYR A 336 -7.28 -16.89 5.47
N PRO A 337 -8.43 -17.41 5.93
CA PRO A 337 -9.06 -16.99 7.19
C PRO A 337 -8.49 -17.69 8.45
N GLY A 338 -7.28 -18.24 8.39
CA GLY A 338 -6.68 -19.04 9.48
C GLY A 338 -6.21 -18.23 10.71
N ARG A 339 -5.99 -16.91 10.55
CA ARG A 339 -5.75 -15.97 11.65
C ARG A 339 -6.82 -14.88 11.66
N SER A 340 -7.08 -14.25 12.80
CA SER A 340 -8.13 -13.22 12.90
C SER A 340 -7.80 -11.97 12.09
N PHE A 341 -6.52 -11.61 11.97
CA PHE A 341 -6.05 -10.47 11.17
C PHE A 341 -6.11 -10.69 9.65
N THR A 342 -6.25 -11.93 9.17
CA THR A 342 -6.38 -12.25 7.74
C THR A 342 -7.82 -12.44 7.27
N LYS A 343 -8.81 -12.25 8.16
CA LYS A 343 -10.22 -12.54 7.85
C LYS A 343 -10.90 -11.52 6.94
N HIS A 344 -10.38 -10.30 6.87
CA HIS A 344 -11.01 -9.20 6.12
C HIS A 344 -10.09 -8.64 5.05
N ASP A 345 -10.69 -8.09 3.99
CA ASP A 345 -9.98 -7.49 2.85
C ASP A 345 -9.43 -6.10 3.19
N ILE A 346 -10.13 -5.35 4.06
CA ILE A 346 -9.72 -4.00 4.45
C ILE A 346 -10.03 -3.74 5.93
N TYR A 347 -9.13 -3.00 6.57
CA TYR A 347 -9.33 -2.46 7.90
C TYR A 347 -9.11 -0.94 7.87
N PHE A 348 -9.92 -0.21 8.61
CA PHE A 348 -9.71 1.21 8.90
C PHE A 348 -9.47 1.36 10.40
N THR A 349 -8.27 1.79 10.79
CA THR A 349 -7.93 2.10 12.19
C THR A 349 -7.75 3.60 12.38
N GLU A 350 -7.89 4.09 13.61
CA GLU A 350 -7.46 5.44 13.92
C GLU A 350 -5.93 5.47 13.99
N TYR A 351 -5.32 6.51 13.42
CA TYR A 351 -3.86 6.63 13.41
C TYR A 351 -3.28 6.57 14.82
N LYS A 352 -2.43 5.56 15.04
CA LYS A 352 -1.47 5.54 16.15
C LYS A 352 -0.07 5.32 15.62
N LYS A 353 0.89 6.10 16.13
CA LYS A 353 2.29 6.05 15.69
C LYS A 353 2.92 4.65 15.84
N CYS A 354 2.52 3.89 16.84
CA CYS A 354 3.08 2.55 17.11
C CYS A 354 2.48 1.45 16.22
N GLU A 355 1.34 1.67 15.56
CA GLU A 355 0.67 0.67 14.72
C GLU A 355 1.30 0.72 13.33
N GLN A 356 2.27 -0.16 13.08
CA GLN A 356 3.11 -0.14 11.87
C GLN A 356 2.97 -1.39 11.00
N PHE A 357 2.79 -2.57 11.60
CA PHE A 357 2.72 -3.85 10.89
C PHE A 357 1.42 -4.60 11.20
N ALA A 358 0.77 -5.18 10.18
CA ALA A 358 -0.59 -5.71 10.30
C ALA A 358 -0.71 -6.96 11.19
N SER A 359 0.40 -7.69 11.36
CA SER A 359 0.59 -8.78 12.33
C SER A 359 1.97 -8.63 12.96
N ASN A 360 2.21 -9.37 14.06
CA ASN A 360 3.49 -9.40 14.77
C ASN A 360 4.14 -8.01 14.89
N ASN A 361 3.34 -7.00 15.29
CA ASN A 361 3.78 -5.62 15.31
C ASN A 361 4.92 -5.44 16.33
N ILE A 362 6.13 -5.26 15.85
CA ILE A 362 7.34 -5.17 16.68
C ILE A 362 7.45 -3.86 17.46
N ARG A 363 6.69 -2.83 17.07
CA ARG A 363 6.70 -1.55 17.78
C ARG A 363 5.96 -1.67 19.13
N ASN A 364 6.41 -0.89 20.10
CA ASN A 364 5.80 -0.83 21.42
C ASN A 364 4.54 0.05 21.38
N CYS A 365 3.37 -0.55 21.54
CA CYS A 365 2.08 0.14 21.65
C CYS A 365 1.57 0.30 23.09
N GLY A 366 2.44 0.06 24.08
CA GLY A 366 2.05 0.03 25.48
C GLY A 366 1.24 -1.21 25.85
N THR A 367 0.92 -1.32 27.13
CA THR A 367 0.12 -2.43 27.68
C THR A 367 -1.26 -2.45 27.05
N GLY A 368 -1.68 -3.60 26.52
CA GLY A 368 -3.00 -3.77 25.90
C GLY A 368 -3.12 -3.25 24.47
N GLY A 369 -2.07 -2.67 23.88
CA GLY A 369 -2.11 -2.06 22.54
C GLY A 369 -2.23 -3.02 21.35
N GLY A 370 -2.44 -4.33 21.58
CA GLY A 370 -2.50 -5.34 20.51
C GLY A 370 -1.18 -5.51 19.73
N LYS A 371 -1.15 -6.54 18.87
CA LYS A 371 0.01 -6.84 18.00
C LYS A 371 -0.38 -7.05 16.54
N SER A 372 -1.64 -6.80 16.19
CA SER A 372 -2.19 -7.03 14.86
C SER A 372 -3.42 -6.15 14.62
N VAL A 373 -3.73 -5.94 13.34
CA VAL A 373 -4.76 -4.99 12.90
C VAL A 373 -6.17 -5.31 13.42
N ASP A 374 -6.50 -6.60 13.58
CA ASP A 374 -7.78 -7.03 14.16
C ASP A 374 -7.94 -6.66 15.64
N LYS A 375 -6.83 -6.45 16.37
CA LYS A 375 -6.86 -5.99 17.77
C LYS A 375 -6.99 -4.48 17.90
N TRP A 376 -6.64 -3.76 16.83
CA TRP A 376 -6.73 -2.31 16.80
C TRP A 376 -8.12 -1.85 16.44
N VAL A 377 -8.83 -2.56 15.56
CA VAL A 377 -10.25 -2.32 15.28
C VAL A 377 -11.09 -2.68 16.52
N ASN A 378 -11.22 -1.72 17.43
CA ASN A 378 -11.93 -1.89 18.70
C ASN A 378 -13.06 -0.87 18.89
N GLY A 379 -13.38 -0.12 17.83
CA GLY A 379 -14.49 0.82 17.79
C GLY A 379 -14.10 2.25 18.15
N GLN A 380 -12.79 2.59 18.10
CA GLN A 380 -12.33 3.96 18.22
C GLN A 380 -12.94 4.85 17.12
N THR A 381 -13.11 6.15 17.39
CA THR A 381 -13.60 7.10 16.38
C THR A 381 -12.50 7.43 15.38
N LEU A 382 -12.84 7.46 14.09
CA LEU A 382 -11.94 7.83 13.00
C LEU A 382 -11.90 9.35 12.81
N THR A 383 -10.79 9.96 13.24
CA THR A 383 -10.45 11.36 12.97
C THR A 383 -9.25 11.50 12.04
N HIS A 384 -8.34 10.52 12.04
CA HIS A 384 -7.22 10.37 11.13
C HIS A 384 -7.16 8.89 10.71
N PRO A 385 -7.98 8.48 9.72
CA PRO A 385 -8.07 7.07 9.33
C PRO A 385 -6.80 6.58 8.64
N VAL A 386 -6.32 5.40 9.04
CA VAL A 386 -5.32 4.60 8.33
C VAL A 386 -6.01 3.40 7.71
N ALA A 387 -5.78 3.16 6.42
CA ALA A 387 -6.31 1.99 5.74
C ALA A 387 -5.25 0.88 5.71
N TRP A 388 -5.69 -0.35 5.99
CA TRP A 388 -4.89 -1.56 5.90
C TRP A 388 -5.56 -2.49 4.89
N VAL A 389 -4.92 -2.75 3.76
CA VAL A 389 -5.51 -3.56 2.69
C VAL A 389 -4.81 -4.91 2.65
N ASN A 390 -5.59 -5.99 2.75
CA ASN A 390 -5.14 -7.37 2.68
C ASN A 390 -5.48 -7.96 1.32
N VAL A 391 -4.46 -8.41 0.59
CA VAL A 391 -4.64 -9.14 -0.66
C VAL A 391 -3.98 -10.50 -0.49
N GLY A 392 -4.74 -11.56 -0.69
CA GLY A 392 -4.30 -12.94 -0.52
C GLY A 392 -4.07 -13.64 -1.85
N PHE A 393 -3.15 -14.60 -1.84
CA PHE A 393 -2.89 -15.55 -2.92
C PHE A 393 -2.70 -16.94 -2.30
N HIS A 394 -3.43 -17.94 -2.77
CA HIS A 394 -3.25 -19.33 -2.35
C HIS A 394 -2.49 -20.06 -3.45
N HIS A 395 -1.31 -20.57 -3.09
CA HIS A 395 -0.37 -21.17 -4.01
C HIS A 395 -0.44 -22.69 -3.89
N VAL A 396 -1.25 -23.30 -4.76
CA VAL A 396 -1.10 -24.71 -5.11
C VAL A 396 -0.11 -24.76 -6.26
N ALA A 397 1.14 -25.11 -5.94
CA ALA A 397 2.25 -25.04 -6.89
C ALA A 397 2.01 -25.91 -8.13
N ARG A 398 2.62 -25.55 -9.25
CA ARG A 398 2.64 -26.34 -10.49
C ARG A 398 4.07 -26.73 -10.85
N ASP A 399 4.23 -27.64 -11.81
CA ASP A 399 5.55 -28.00 -12.34
C ASP A 399 6.31 -26.78 -12.89
N GLU A 400 5.59 -25.84 -13.51
CA GLU A 400 6.14 -24.60 -14.05
C GLU A 400 6.70 -23.67 -12.97
N ASP A 401 6.33 -23.86 -11.70
CA ASP A 401 6.67 -22.96 -10.60
C ASP A 401 8.00 -23.33 -9.92
N GLN A 402 8.64 -24.45 -10.30
CA GLN A 402 9.83 -24.98 -9.61
C GLN A 402 11.01 -23.97 -9.52
N GLN A 403 11.69 -23.71 -10.64
CA GLN A 403 12.79 -22.76 -10.72
C GLN A 403 13.17 -22.46 -12.20
N PRO A 404 13.21 -21.19 -12.62
CA PRO A 404 12.67 -20.02 -11.93
C PRO A 404 11.14 -20.04 -11.91
N MET A 405 10.54 -19.61 -10.79
CA MET A 405 9.10 -19.49 -10.65
C MET A 405 8.57 -18.27 -11.42
N PRO A 406 7.54 -18.39 -12.29
CA PRO A 406 6.87 -17.24 -12.88
C PRO A 406 6.35 -16.27 -11.82
N VAL A 407 6.25 -14.98 -12.16
CA VAL A 407 5.76 -13.98 -11.19
C VAL A 407 4.25 -14.14 -11.00
N HIS A 408 3.83 -14.36 -9.76
CA HIS A 408 2.43 -14.35 -9.34
C HIS A 408 2.09 -12.99 -8.73
N TRP A 409 1.27 -12.21 -9.45
CA TRP A 409 0.89 -10.86 -9.04
C TRP A 409 -0.38 -10.84 -8.20
N GLN A 410 -0.33 -10.11 -7.08
CA GLN A 410 -1.51 -9.74 -6.29
C GLN A 410 -1.45 -8.26 -5.95
N GLY A 411 -2.60 -7.59 -5.94
CA GLY A 411 -2.64 -6.16 -5.70
C GLY A 411 -4.04 -5.57 -5.70
N PHE A 412 -4.10 -4.25 -5.61
CA PHE A 412 -5.32 -3.45 -5.68
C PHE A 412 -4.99 -2.06 -6.24
N SER A 413 -6.02 -1.25 -6.47
CA SER A 413 -5.84 0.12 -6.95
C SER A 413 -6.55 1.15 -6.07
N LEU A 414 -6.02 2.37 -6.09
CA LEU A 414 -6.71 3.57 -5.66
C LEU A 414 -7.10 4.37 -6.90
N ALA A 415 -8.41 4.51 -7.14
CA ALA A 415 -8.93 5.28 -8.26
C ALA A 415 -9.33 6.69 -7.79
N PRO A 416 -8.93 7.77 -8.50
CA PRO A 416 -9.37 9.11 -8.16
C PRO A 416 -10.88 9.24 -8.37
N ARG A 417 -11.59 9.77 -7.36
CA ARG A 417 -12.99 10.17 -7.48
C ARG A 417 -13.14 11.62 -7.07
N ASP A 418 -13.67 12.43 -7.97
CA ASP A 418 -13.84 13.87 -7.76
C ASP A 418 -12.50 14.61 -7.49
N VAL A 419 -11.35 14.06 -7.89
CA VAL A 419 -10.03 14.73 -7.74
C VAL A 419 -9.95 15.93 -8.70
N THR A 420 -10.37 15.72 -9.94
CA THR A 420 -10.60 16.74 -10.97
C THR A 420 -12.09 16.80 -11.30
N ALA A 421 -12.52 17.90 -11.91
CA ALA A 421 -13.91 18.09 -12.35
C ALA A 421 -14.26 17.20 -13.55
N MET A 422 -13.28 17.02 -14.43
CA MET A 422 -13.37 16.18 -15.62
C MET A 422 -12.17 15.24 -15.67
N ASN A 423 -12.19 14.25 -16.57
CA ASN A 423 -10.99 13.47 -16.87
C ASN A 423 -9.79 14.42 -17.07
N PRO A 424 -8.70 14.26 -16.31
CA PRO A 424 -7.53 15.16 -16.36
C PRO A 424 -6.82 15.15 -17.72
N LEU A 425 -7.13 14.16 -18.56
CA LEU A 425 -6.58 13.98 -19.91
C LEU A 425 -7.56 14.42 -21.01
N THR A 426 -8.71 14.99 -20.66
CA THR A 426 -9.67 15.51 -21.65
C THR A 426 -8.96 16.47 -22.62
N PRO A 427 -9.11 16.28 -23.94
CA PRO A 427 -8.51 17.17 -24.93
C PRO A 427 -9.21 18.54 -24.93
N PRO A 428 -8.52 19.63 -25.32
CA PRO A 428 -9.10 20.98 -25.27
C PRO A 428 -10.45 21.13 -25.99
N GLU A 429 -10.66 20.39 -27.08
CA GLU A 429 -11.89 20.41 -27.88
C GLU A 429 -13.11 19.84 -27.16
N LEU A 430 -12.91 19.14 -26.02
CA LEU A 430 -13.98 18.58 -25.18
C LEU A 430 -14.03 19.25 -23.80
N ALA A 431 -13.26 20.32 -23.57
CA ALA A 431 -13.19 20.97 -22.27
C ALA A 431 -14.52 21.63 -21.83
N ASP A 432 -15.37 21.99 -22.80
CA ASP A 432 -16.67 22.61 -22.56
C ASP A 432 -17.78 21.62 -22.19
N GLN A 433 -17.51 20.30 -22.27
CA GLN A 433 -18.48 19.26 -21.97
C GLN A 433 -18.72 19.09 -20.46
N ASN A 434 -17.82 19.60 -19.62
CA ASN A 434 -18.00 19.49 -18.18
C ASN A 434 -19.31 20.16 -17.72
N GLY A 435 -20.16 19.41 -17.00
CA GLY A 435 -21.44 19.90 -16.50
C GLY A 435 -22.55 20.10 -17.54
N GLN A 436 -22.32 19.75 -18.82
CA GLN A 436 -23.33 19.89 -19.88
C GLN A 436 -24.22 18.65 -19.98
N VAL A 437 -25.14 18.49 -19.02
CA VAL A 437 -26.00 17.28 -18.90
C VAL A 437 -26.94 17.06 -20.09
N GLU A 438 -27.31 18.12 -20.81
CA GLU A 438 -28.23 18.07 -21.96
C GLU A 438 -27.51 17.84 -23.30
N ARG A 439 -26.17 18.00 -23.33
CA ARG A 439 -25.38 17.86 -24.55
C ARG A 439 -24.71 16.49 -24.64
N GLY A 440 -25.35 15.47 -24.08
CA GLY A 440 -24.85 14.11 -23.99
C GLY A 440 -24.06 13.75 -25.25
N SER A 441 -22.80 13.38 -25.04
CA SER A 441 -21.88 13.04 -26.11
C SER A 441 -22.09 11.64 -26.66
#